data_AF-A0A0D3K3X1-F1
#
_entry.id   AF-A0A0D3K3X1-F1
#
_cell.length_a   1.000
_cell.length_b   1.000
_cell.length_c   1.000
_cell.angle_alpha   90.00
_cell.angle_beta   90.00
_cell.angle_gamma   90.00
#
_symmetry.space_group_name_H-M   'P 1'
#
loop_
_entity.id
_entity.type
_entity.pdbx_description
1 polymer ?
#
loop_
_entity_poly.entity_id
_entity_poly.type
_entity_poly.pdbx_seq_one_letter_code
_entity_poly.pdbx_strand_id
1 'polypeptide(L)'
;MRFYIHHDGDPEFTLAVSWAPTDRRAVRDLCALVAKRLPATAGTRHISLVTENGVELPAGHCVCACVREGADLIAKSVARPPSQPAPAAAANAAEDLEPYLKAADKAYAARQLARAKTIYTELLGVSPRLFTALLRLGLIEEQAGRHEEACHWLQRAVREDPASEEAAVALARSHLAAGEGEEAAAAVRAALERCGSGAGGKAGGKAAAKACVALGQHDDALKIFLRLVTQRSDDSAVRRLLAASLGSKDGMALLRQQLAFDAKSASALAFLATIARDHSKLSASLELIAEAARLVPDASAYALQRAHTLEVELRYADALEAVREHCDANPQRAAAGVRCADVAALLPTREQCEAARWRPPSAPPSASPCKGTAEEAALRAAATEIRDLHLTLIRNENAYYCCAAMLLATPPPQPADPPLAPLYVAGDSHALSPSWRVVRWRGQPRVLVPVLVTGLKLWHLRDGADFFPKANFEAAAASLPDGADVVFAFGEIDCREGLLLAVERARYRDLAQAIDTVVDIYIRTLRRLAARRRFNILVPPVLPETRAVVKQFNAALRRAVERASPVLAWLDFFEQLLTPAGDALADGLALDGTHLNPQYVRLLEAALPA
;
A
#
# COMPACT_ATOMS: atom_id res chain seq x y z
N MET A 1 -51.25 -11.21 -13.33
CA MET A 1 -50.74 -12.19 -12.33
C MET A 1 -49.28 -12.45 -12.61
N ARG A 2 -48.44 -12.65 -11.59
CA ARG A 2 -47.02 -13.03 -11.72
C ARG A 2 -46.83 -14.42 -11.11
N PHE A 3 -45.99 -15.25 -11.71
CA PHE A 3 -45.69 -16.61 -11.27
C PHE A 3 -44.19 -16.77 -11.12
N TYR A 4 -43.75 -17.43 -10.05
CA TYR A 4 -42.35 -17.73 -9.77
C TYR A 4 -42.19 -19.24 -9.57
N ILE A 5 -41.09 -19.81 -10.06
CA ILE A 5 -40.71 -21.21 -9.82
C ILE A 5 -39.29 -21.20 -9.25
N HIS A 6 -39.08 -21.88 -8.14
CA HIS A 6 -37.79 -22.01 -7.47
C HIS A 6 -37.31 -23.47 -7.52
N HIS A 7 -36.00 -23.67 -7.68
CA HIS A 7 -35.32 -24.95 -7.46
C HIS A 7 -34.05 -24.70 -6.65
N ASP A 8 -33.70 -25.60 -5.74
CA ASP A 8 -32.43 -25.57 -5.04
C ASP A 8 -31.30 -25.92 -6.02
N GLY A 9 -30.45 -24.94 -6.36
CA GLY A 9 -29.13 -25.18 -6.95
C GLY A 9 -28.77 -24.45 -8.25
N ASP A 10 -29.68 -23.76 -8.94
CA ASP A 10 -29.38 -23.13 -10.25
C ASP A 10 -29.87 -21.65 -10.29
N PRO A 11 -29.00 -20.65 -10.56
CA PRO A 11 -29.35 -19.24 -10.38
C PRO A 11 -29.77 -18.54 -11.69
N GLU A 12 -30.39 -19.21 -12.66
CA GLU A 12 -30.97 -18.52 -13.82
C GLU A 12 -32.40 -18.05 -13.56
N PHE A 13 -32.60 -16.74 -13.67
CA PHE A 13 -33.92 -16.11 -13.72
C PHE A 13 -34.42 -16.18 -15.16
N THR A 14 -35.55 -16.83 -15.41
CA THR A 14 -36.26 -16.70 -16.69
C THR A 14 -37.46 -15.78 -16.54
N LEU A 15 -37.52 -14.82 -17.46
CA LEU A 15 -38.43 -13.70 -17.64
C LEU A 15 -39.90 -13.94 -17.21
N ALA A 16 -40.49 -12.93 -16.57
CA ALA A 16 -41.92 -12.85 -16.28
C ALA A 16 -42.75 -12.89 -17.58
N VAL A 17 -43.62 -13.89 -17.73
CA VAL A 17 -44.65 -13.86 -18.78
C VAL A 17 -45.83 -13.04 -18.26
N SER A 18 -46.08 -11.92 -18.92
CA SER A 18 -47.28 -11.11 -18.72
C SER A 18 -48.36 -11.57 -19.68
N TRP A 19 -49.57 -11.84 -19.19
CA TRP A 19 -50.74 -12.11 -20.02
C TRP A 19 -51.94 -11.28 -19.61
N ALA A 20 -52.79 -11.02 -20.59
CA ALA A 20 -54.09 -10.41 -20.36
C ALA A 20 -54.94 -11.32 -19.43
N PRO A 21 -55.71 -10.76 -18.49
CA PRO A 21 -56.53 -11.52 -17.53
C PRO A 21 -57.53 -12.51 -18.15
N THR A 22 -57.77 -12.38 -19.46
CA THR A 22 -58.78 -13.11 -20.23
C THR A 22 -58.28 -14.40 -20.89
N ASP A 23 -56.96 -14.65 -20.93
CA ASP A 23 -56.42 -15.85 -21.59
C ASP A 23 -56.41 -17.08 -20.65
N ARG A 24 -57.56 -17.77 -20.62
CA ARG A 24 -57.76 -19.00 -19.83
C ARG A 24 -56.92 -20.19 -20.33
N ARG A 25 -56.43 -20.18 -21.58
CA ARG A 25 -55.58 -21.26 -22.10
C ARG A 25 -54.20 -21.20 -21.46
N ALA A 26 -53.61 -20.00 -21.38
CA ALA A 26 -52.28 -19.82 -20.80
C ALA A 26 -52.17 -20.30 -19.34
N VAL A 27 -53.17 -19.98 -18.50
CA VAL A 27 -53.19 -20.42 -17.09
C VAL A 27 -53.40 -21.93 -16.96
N ARG A 28 -54.31 -22.50 -17.76
CA ARG A 28 -54.59 -23.95 -17.78
C ARG A 28 -53.38 -24.74 -18.28
N ASP A 29 -52.74 -24.27 -19.34
CA ASP A 29 -51.59 -24.94 -19.95
C ASP A 29 -50.34 -24.81 -19.06
N LEU A 30 -50.19 -23.70 -18.32
CA LEU A 30 -49.18 -23.52 -17.27
C LEU A 30 -49.39 -24.50 -16.10
N CYS A 31 -50.62 -24.61 -15.57
CA CYS A 31 -50.94 -25.57 -14.52
C CYS A 31 -50.71 -27.02 -14.98
N ALA A 32 -51.04 -27.34 -16.23
CA ALA A 32 -50.78 -28.65 -16.81
C ALA A 32 -49.28 -28.93 -17.01
N LEU A 33 -48.49 -27.93 -17.41
CA LEU A 33 -47.03 -28.05 -17.58
C LEU A 33 -46.30 -28.22 -16.23
N VAL A 34 -46.72 -27.49 -15.20
CA VAL A 34 -46.22 -27.61 -13.82
C VAL A 34 -46.54 -28.98 -13.23
N ALA A 35 -47.77 -29.47 -13.43
CA ALA A 35 -48.19 -30.80 -12.99
C ALA A 35 -47.44 -31.94 -13.73
N LYS A 36 -47.03 -31.72 -14.98
CA LYS A 36 -46.33 -32.72 -15.81
C LYS A 36 -44.82 -32.79 -15.57
N ARG A 37 -44.20 -31.73 -15.04
CA ARG A 37 -42.74 -31.62 -14.85
C ARG A 37 -42.23 -31.84 -13.42
N LEU A 38 -43.09 -31.97 -12.41
CA LEU A 38 -42.67 -32.22 -11.02
C LEU A 38 -42.85 -33.71 -10.67
N PRO A 39 -41.76 -34.49 -10.48
CA PRO A 39 -41.88 -35.90 -10.09
C PRO A 39 -42.46 -36.02 -8.69
N ALA A 40 -43.39 -36.97 -8.53
CA ALA A 40 -43.99 -37.32 -7.25
C ALA A 40 -42.98 -38.12 -6.41
N THR A 41 -42.18 -37.45 -5.58
CA THR A 41 -41.48 -38.10 -4.46
C THR A 41 -41.63 -37.29 -3.16
N ALA A 42 -42.09 -38.05 -2.16
CA ALA A 42 -42.31 -37.81 -0.73
C ALA A 42 -41.96 -36.43 -0.15
N GLY A 43 -43.03 -35.70 0.22
CA GLY A 43 -42.97 -34.51 1.06
C GLY A 43 -44.11 -33.59 0.70
N THR A 44 -45.05 -33.39 1.63
CA THR A 44 -46.20 -32.50 1.46
C THR A 44 -45.72 -31.09 1.10
N ARG A 45 -46.21 -30.54 -0.03
CA ARG A 45 -45.83 -29.20 -0.53
C ARG A 45 -47.00 -28.24 -0.33
N HIS A 46 -46.72 -27.02 0.13
CA HIS A 46 -47.71 -25.96 0.26
C HIS A 46 -47.74 -25.14 -1.03
N ILE A 47 -48.91 -25.03 -1.67
CA ILE A 47 -49.16 -24.09 -2.78
C ILE A 47 -50.21 -23.12 -2.27
N SER A 48 -49.79 -21.87 -2.07
CA SER A 48 -50.66 -20.83 -1.51
C SER A 48 -51.01 -19.80 -2.58
N LEU A 49 -52.31 -19.50 -2.69
CA LEU A 49 -52.81 -18.45 -3.56
C LEU A 49 -52.97 -17.18 -2.73
N VAL A 50 -52.27 -16.14 -3.15
CA VAL A 50 -52.23 -14.86 -2.46
C VAL A 50 -52.98 -13.83 -3.30
N THR A 51 -53.83 -13.04 -2.66
CA THR A 51 -54.52 -11.93 -3.32
C THR A 51 -53.56 -10.80 -3.65
N GLU A 52 -53.97 -9.84 -4.49
CA GLU A 52 -53.15 -8.66 -4.86
C GLU A 52 -52.65 -7.85 -3.64
N ASN A 53 -53.31 -8.01 -2.49
CA ASN A 53 -52.98 -7.35 -1.23
C ASN A 53 -52.25 -8.25 -0.21
N GLY A 54 -51.74 -9.42 -0.60
CA GLY A 54 -50.85 -10.22 0.24
C GLY A 54 -51.52 -11.19 1.21
N VAL A 55 -52.84 -11.43 1.13
CA VAL A 55 -53.53 -12.34 2.06
C VAL A 55 -53.56 -13.77 1.52
N GLU A 56 -53.05 -14.70 2.33
CA GLU A 56 -53.00 -16.15 2.08
C GLU A 56 -54.34 -16.82 2.47
N LEU A 57 -54.88 -17.71 1.64
CA LEU A 57 -56.14 -18.41 1.93
C LEU A 57 -55.91 -19.72 2.72
N PRO A 58 -56.61 -19.95 3.85
CA PRO A 58 -56.33 -21.11 4.73
C PRO A 58 -56.88 -22.45 4.21
N ALA A 59 -56.16 -23.53 4.53
CA ALA A 59 -56.44 -24.90 4.10
C ALA A 59 -57.73 -25.46 4.72
N GLY A 60 -58.61 -26.00 3.87
CA GLY A 60 -59.92 -26.57 4.25
C GLY A 60 -61.12 -25.95 3.51
N HIS A 61 -60.90 -24.89 2.73
CA HIS A 61 -61.93 -24.26 1.90
C HIS A 61 -61.99 -24.93 0.51
N CYS A 62 -63.15 -25.44 0.12
CA CYS A 62 -63.38 -25.86 -1.27
C CYS A 62 -63.52 -24.62 -2.16
N VAL A 63 -62.62 -24.46 -3.13
CA VAL A 63 -62.68 -23.41 -4.15
C VAL A 63 -63.63 -23.85 -5.25
N CYS A 64 -64.85 -23.32 -5.29
CA CYS A 64 -65.73 -23.45 -6.45
C CYS A 64 -65.56 -22.21 -7.34
N ALA A 65 -64.94 -22.39 -8.50
CA ALA A 65 -64.91 -21.37 -9.54
C ALA A 65 -66.11 -21.56 -10.47
N CYS A 66 -66.92 -20.51 -10.67
CA CYS A 66 -67.93 -20.48 -11.71
C CYS A 66 -67.89 -19.12 -12.40
N VAL A 67 -67.79 -19.12 -13.73
CA VAL A 67 -67.95 -17.90 -14.54
C VAL A 67 -69.25 -18.03 -15.30
N ARG A 68 -70.19 -17.10 -15.09
CA ARG A 68 -71.25 -16.82 -16.06
C ARG A 68 -70.81 -15.66 -16.93
N GLU A 69 -71.22 -15.71 -18.20
CA GLU A 69 -70.88 -14.72 -19.21
C GLU A 69 -71.16 -13.29 -18.72
N GLY A 70 -70.13 -12.46 -18.77
CA GLY A 70 -70.23 -11.02 -18.55
C GLY A 70 -69.93 -10.48 -17.15
N ALA A 71 -69.35 -11.24 -16.20
CA ALA A 71 -68.96 -10.68 -14.89
C ALA A 71 -67.61 -11.21 -14.33
N ASP A 72 -67.01 -10.40 -13.45
CA ASP A 72 -65.70 -10.57 -12.81
C ASP A 72 -65.52 -11.87 -12.01
N LEU A 73 -64.26 -12.29 -11.85
CA LEU A 73 -63.88 -13.43 -11.01
C LEU A 73 -63.95 -13.03 -9.52
N ILE A 74 -65.10 -13.26 -8.87
CA ILE A 74 -65.32 -12.92 -7.47
C ILE A 74 -65.19 -14.17 -6.59
N ALA A 75 -64.18 -14.18 -5.72
CA ALA A 75 -64.11 -15.11 -4.59
C ALA A 75 -64.85 -14.48 -3.39
N LYS A 76 -65.85 -15.18 -2.81
CA LYS A 76 -66.58 -14.71 -1.63
C LYS A 76 -66.62 -15.78 -0.53
N SER A 77 -66.31 -15.37 0.69
CA SER A 77 -66.61 -16.10 1.92
C SER A 77 -68.10 -15.94 2.28
N VAL A 78 -68.76 -16.99 2.80
CA VAL A 78 -70.11 -16.88 3.37
C VAL A 78 -70.08 -17.37 4.82
N ALA A 79 -70.23 -16.45 5.76
CA ALA A 79 -70.57 -16.75 7.15
C ALA A 79 -71.91 -16.09 7.51
N ARG A 80 -72.72 -16.77 8.33
CA ARG A 80 -74.04 -16.33 8.82
C ARG A 80 -73.88 -15.13 9.80
N PRO A 81 -74.81 -14.15 9.86
CA PRO A 81 -74.64 -12.92 10.68
C PRO A 81 -75.25 -13.07 12.10
N PRO A 82 -75.13 -12.08 13.01
CA PRO A 82 -74.01 -11.16 13.31
C PRO A 82 -73.72 -10.99 14.84
N SER A 83 -72.53 -10.48 15.23
CA SER A 83 -72.39 -9.33 16.16
C SER A 83 -70.93 -9.00 16.54
N GLN A 84 -70.49 -7.80 16.13
CA GLN A 84 -69.62 -6.85 16.87
C GLN A 84 -68.12 -7.15 17.13
N PRO A 85 -67.28 -6.11 17.41
CA PRO A 85 -66.18 -5.74 16.51
C PRO A 85 -64.76 -5.98 17.04
N ALA A 86 -63.82 -5.88 16.09
CA ALA A 86 -62.34 -5.94 16.11
C ALA A 86 -61.58 -5.95 17.45
N PRO A 87 -60.42 -6.66 17.45
CA PRO A 87 -59.20 -5.97 17.86
C PRO A 87 -57.99 -6.21 16.93
N ALA A 88 -57.07 -5.25 17.04
CA ALA A 88 -55.79 -5.11 16.37
C ALA A 88 -54.85 -6.32 16.58
N ALA A 89 -54.15 -6.72 15.50
CA ALA A 89 -52.95 -7.55 15.57
C ALA A 89 -52.13 -7.42 14.27
N ALA A 90 -51.46 -6.28 14.07
CA ALA A 90 -50.34 -6.18 13.15
C ALA A 90 -49.04 -6.47 13.92
N ALA A 91 -48.87 -7.73 14.32
CA ALA A 91 -47.62 -8.27 14.84
C ALA A 91 -47.68 -9.79 14.64
N ASN A 92 -46.60 -10.36 14.09
CA ASN A 92 -46.35 -11.79 13.86
C ASN A 92 -46.85 -12.39 12.54
N ALA A 93 -46.11 -12.09 11.47
CA ALA A 93 -45.62 -13.09 10.53
C ALA A 93 -44.29 -12.59 9.96
N ALA A 94 -43.22 -12.66 10.74
CA ALA A 94 -41.88 -12.50 10.19
C ALA A 94 -41.58 -13.76 9.37
N GLU A 95 -41.83 -13.69 8.05
CA GLU A 95 -41.31 -14.67 7.11
C GLU A 95 -39.79 -14.76 7.27
N ASP A 96 -39.24 -15.97 7.25
CA ASP A 96 -37.80 -16.21 7.33
C ASP A 96 -37.13 -15.70 6.04
N LEU A 97 -36.72 -14.44 6.04
CA LEU A 97 -36.06 -13.76 4.90
C LEU A 97 -34.59 -14.20 4.70
N GLU A 98 -34.06 -15.03 5.60
CA GLU A 98 -32.66 -15.48 5.62
C GLU A 98 -32.20 -16.13 4.29
N PRO A 99 -32.99 -17.00 3.62
CA PRO A 99 -32.58 -17.60 2.34
C PRO A 99 -32.44 -16.56 1.22
N TYR A 100 -33.32 -15.56 1.20
CA TYR A 100 -33.32 -14.49 0.19
C TYR A 100 -32.20 -13.49 0.43
N LEU A 101 -31.90 -13.19 1.70
CA LEU A 101 -30.76 -12.37 2.08
C LEU A 101 -29.44 -13.03 1.65
N LYS A 102 -29.29 -14.34 1.89
CA LYS A 102 -28.13 -15.13 1.41
C LYS A 102 -27.99 -15.11 -0.10
N ALA A 103 -29.10 -15.22 -0.84
CA ALA A 103 -29.08 -15.14 -2.31
C ALA A 103 -28.65 -13.75 -2.81
N ALA A 104 -29.14 -12.67 -2.18
CA ALA A 104 -28.76 -11.31 -2.49
C ALA A 104 -27.26 -11.05 -2.20
N ASP A 105 -26.78 -11.49 -1.03
CA ASP A 105 -25.37 -11.37 -0.63
C ASP A 105 -24.45 -12.17 -1.55
N LYS A 106 -24.87 -13.35 -2.01
CA LYS A 106 -24.13 -14.15 -3.01
C LYS A 106 -24.05 -13.41 -4.36
N ALA A 107 -25.14 -12.81 -4.82
CA ALA A 107 -25.15 -12.03 -6.06
C ALA A 107 -24.26 -10.77 -5.94
N TYR A 108 -24.28 -10.10 -4.78
CA TYR A 108 -23.42 -8.96 -4.48
C TYR A 108 -21.94 -9.35 -4.47
N ALA A 109 -21.59 -10.45 -3.78
CA ALA A 109 -20.23 -10.99 -3.75
C ALA A 109 -19.72 -11.39 -5.15
N ALA A 110 -20.60 -11.92 -6.00
CA ALA A 110 -20.31 -12.26 -7.39
C ALA A 110 -20.26 -11.05 -8.34
N ARG A 111 -20.32 -9.81 -7.84
CA ARG A 111 -20.34 -8.55 -8.62
C ARG A 111 -21.52 -8.42 -9.58
N GLN A 112 -22.59 -9.18 -9.37
CA GLN A 112 -23.83 -9.08 -10.16
C GLN A 112 -24.72 -7.96 -9.60
N LEU A 113 -24.24 -6.71 -9.65
CA LEU A 113 -24.82 -5.58 -8.90
C LEU A 113 -26.29 -5.29 -9.28
N ALA A 114 -26.67 -5.40 -10.56
CA ALA A 114 -28.04 -5.19 -11.01
C ALA A 114 -29.01 -6.24 -10.44
N ARG A 115 -28.57 -7.50 -10.39
CA ARG A 115 -29.32 -8.61 -9.78
C ARG A 115 -29.44 -8.43 -8.27
N ALA A 116 -28.33 -8.13 -7.60
CA ALA A 116 -28.31 -7.87 -6.17
C ALA A 116 -29.25 -6.72 -5.79
N LYS A 117 -29.21 -5.60 -6.53
CA LYS A 117 -30.10 -4.44 -6.34
C LYS A 117 -31.58 -4.83 -6.43
N THR A 118 -31.94 -5.64 -7.41
CA THR A 118 -33.32 -6.12 -7.59
C THR A 118 -33.77 -6.90 -6.36
N ILE A 119 -32.99 -7.90 -5.93
CA ILE A 119 -33.33 -8.75 -4.78
C ILE A 119 -33.40 -7.94 -3.48
N TYR A 120 -32.44 -7.05 -3.20
CA TYR A 120 -32.51 -6.19 -2.01
C TYR A 120 -33.71 -5.24 -2.02
N THR A 121 -34.13 -4.76 -3.19
CA THR A 121 -35.32 -3.90 -3.33
C THR A 121 -36.61 -4.69 -3.05
N GLU A 122 -36.69 -5.93 -3.56
CA GLU A 122 -37.80 -6.84 -3.25
C GLU A 122 -37.86 -7.18 -1.75
N LEU A 123 -36.70 -7.44 -1.12
CA LEU A 123 -36.59 -7.67 0.32
C LEU A 123 -37.06 -6.46 1.14
N LEU A 124 -36.78 -5.23 0.69
CA LEU A 124 -37.31 -4.02 1.33
C LEU A 124 -38.81 -3.81 1.11
N GLY A 125 -39.39 -4.40 0.07
CA GLY A 125 -40.84 -4.44 -0.12
C GLY A 125 -41.55 -5.26 0.97
N VAL A 126 -40.90 -6.33 1.45
CA VAL A 126 -41.41 -7.21 2.52
C VAL A 126 -41.02 -6.71 3.91
N SER A 127 -39.76 -6.29 4.09
CA SER A 127 -39.24 -5.72 5.34
C SER A 127 -38.60 -4.35 5.09
N PRO A 128 -39.38 -3.25 5.18
CA PRO A 128 -38.90 -1.90 4.84
C PRO A 128 -37.77 -1.34 5.71
N ARG A 129 -37.50 -2.00 6.84
CA ARG A 129 -36.48 -1.65 7.85
C ARG A 129 -35.30 -2.61 7.86
N LEU A 130 -35.19 -3.51 6.88
CA LEU A 130 -34.10 -4.48 6.81
C LEU A 130 -32.76 -3.77 6.59
N PHE A 131 -32.00 -3.61 7.68
CA PHE A 131 -30.72 -2.90 7.71
C PHE A 131 -29.76 -3.36 6.61
N THR A 132 -29.55 -4.67 6.47
CA THR A 132 -28.61 -5.23 5.49
C THR A 132 -28.98 -4.84 4.05
N ALA A 133 -30.27 -4.87 3.70
CA ALA A 133 -30.72 -4.47 2.37
C ALA A 133 -30.57 -2.95 2.14
N LEU A 134 -30.86 -2.12 3.14
CA LEU A 134 -30.65 -0.66 3.07
C LEU A 134 -29.16 -0.32 2.86
N LEU A 135 -28.28 -0.94 3.64
CA LEU A 135 -26.84 -0.75 3.53
C LEU A 135 -26.32 -1.17 2.15
N ARG A 136 -26.71 -2.38 1.69
CA ARG A 136 -26.22 -2.93 0.42
C ARG A 136 -26.72 -2.15 -0.78
N LEU A 137 -27.96 -1.68 -0.79
CA LEU A 137 -28.46 -0.79 -1.84
C LEU A 137 -27.67 0.51 -1.88
N GLY A 138 -27.43 1.14 -0.73
CA GLY A 138 -26.58 2.34 -0.64
C GLY A 138 -25.20 2.15 -1.26
N LEU A 139 -24.53 1.04 -0.92
CA LEU A 139 -23.21 0.70 -1.47
C LEU A 139 -23.25 0.40 -2.98
N ILE A 140 -24.34 -0.18 -3.50
CA ILE A 140 -24.53 -0.41 -4.94
C ILE A 140 -24.71 0.91 -5.69
N GLU A 141 -25.53 1.83 -5.18
CA GLU A 141 -25.73 3.15 -5.80
C GLU A 141 -24.44 3.96 -5.81
N GLU A 142 -23.69 3.90 -4.72
CA GLU A 142 -22.40 4.56 -4.60
C GLU A 142 -21.38 4.04 -5.62
N GLN A 143 -21.29 2.71 -5.80
CA GLN A 143 -20.44 2.10 -6.83
C GLN A 143 -20.85 2.51 -8.25
N ALA A 144 -22.12 2.87 -8.45
CA ALA A 144 -22.65 3.33 -9.72
C ALA A 144 -22.55 4.85 -9.92
N GLY A 145 -21.94 5.59 -8.99
CA GLY A 145 -21.80 7.06 -9.06
C GLY A 145 -23.09 7.83 -8.79
N ARG A 146 -24.13 7.15 -8.30
CA ARG A 146 -25.44 7.74 -7.97
C ARG A 146 -25.45 8.16 -6.51
N HIS A 147 -24.79 9.29 -6.24
CA HIS A 147 -24.46 9.72 -4.88
C HIS A 147 -25.69 10.17 -4.08
N GLU A 148 -26.66 10.83 -4.71
CA GLU A 148 -27.91 11.25 -4.05
C GLU A 148 -28.74 10.04 -3.60
N GLU A 149 -28.89 9.04 -4.47
CA GLU A 149 -29.61 7.80 -4.15
C GLU A 149 -28.86 6.96 -3.12
N ALA A 150 -27.52 6.95 -3.18
CA ALA A 150 -26.70 6.34 -2.14
C ALA A 150 -26.98 7.00 -0.78
N CYS A 151 -26.95 8.33 -0.71
CA CYS A 151 -27.31 9.08 0.50
C CYS A 151 -28.71 8.70 1.01
N HIS A 152 -29.73 8.62 0.13
CA HIS A 152 -31.09 8.23 0.51
C HIS A 152 -31.14 6.88 1.24
N TRP A 153 -30.51 5.84 0.67
CA TRP A 153 -30.52 4.50 1.27
C TRP A 153 -29.69 4.44 2.55
N LEU A 154 -28.52 5.10 2.56
CA LEU A 154 -27.59 5.06 3.68
C LEU A 154 -28.10 5.87 4.88
N GLN A 155 -28.82 6.98 4.66
CA GLN A 155 -29.52 7.71 5.73
C GLN A 155 -30.59 6.85 6.40
N ARG A 156 -31.24 5.94 5.66
CA ARG A 156 -32.17 4.97 6.25
C ARG A 156 -31.41 3.88 7.00
N ALA A 157 -30.33 3.34 6.42
CA ALA A 157 -29.50 2.34 7.08
C ALA A 157 -28.96 2.83 8.44
N VAL A 158 -28.44 4.06 8.50
CA VAL A 158 -27.93 4.68 9.73
C VAL A 158 -29.05 4.95 10.75
N ARG A 159 -30.30 5.17 10.31
CA ARG A 159 -31.44 5.29 11.23
C ARG A 159 -31.83 3.95 11.86
N GLU A 160 -31.76 2.86 11.10
CA GLU A 160 -32.11 1.51 11.59
C GLU A 160 -31.01 0.90 12.46
N ASP A 161 -29.73 1.10 12.10
CA ASP A 161 -28.60 0.75 12.96
C ASP A 161 -27.64 1.96 13.11
N PRO A 162 -27.91 2.83 14.09
CA PRO A 162 -27.04 3.98 14.38
C PRO A 162 -25.64 3.60 14.88
N ALA A 163 -25.42 2.34 15.29
CA ALA A 163 -24.11 1.83 15.69
C ALA A 163 -23.31 1.27 14.51
N SER A 164 -23.93 1.15 13.32
CA SER A 164 -23.26 0.63 12.13
C SER A 164 -22.23 1.61 11.59
N GLU A 165 -20.97 1.27 11.84
CA GLU A 165 -19.83 2.00 11.31
C GLU A 165 -19.79 1.96 9.76
N GLU A 166 -20.10 0.81 9.16
CA GLU A 166 -20.11 0.65 7.70
C GLU A 166 -21.12 1.57 7.01
N ALA A 167 -22.34 1.69 7.58
CA ALA A 167 -23.38 2.56 7.06
C ALA A 167 -23.01 4.04 7.20
N ALA A 168 -22.50 4.46 8.37
CA ALA A 168 -22.07 5.83 8.61
C ALA A 168 -20.92 6.26 7.67
N VAL A 169 -19.97 5.36 7.42
CA VAL A 169 -18.87 5.57 6.47
C VAL A 169 -19.35 5.76 5.06
N ALA A 170 -20.19 4.84 4.60
CA ALA A 170 -20.71 4.90 3.25
C ALA A 170 -21.51 6.20 3.06
N LEU A 171 -22.27 6.60 4.08
CA LEU A 171 -23.05 7.84 4.05
C LEU A 171 -22.14 9.08 3.94
N ALA A 172 -21.12 9.18 4.80
CA ALA A 172 -20.16 10.28 4.73
C ALA A 172 -19.45 10.34 3.37
N ARG A 173 -19.03 9.20 2.83
CA ARG A 173 -18.39 9.12 1.50
C ARG A 173 -19.33 9.53 0.37
N SER A 174 -20.61 9.15 0.46
CA SER A 174 -21.63 9.53 -0.53
C SER A 174 -21.95 11.02 -0.48
N HIS A 175 -22.09 11.62 0.70
CA HIS A 175 -22.29 13.07 0.85
C HIS A 175 -21.11 13.89 0.27
N LEU A 176 -19.87 13.46 0.50
CA LEU A 176 -18.69 14.10 -0.12
C LEU A 176 -18.74 14.04 -1.64
N ALA A 177 -19.09 12.87 -2.19
CA ALA A 177 -19.16 12.67 -3.64
C ALA A 177 -20.33 13.43 -4.28
N ALA A 178 -21.39 13.70 -3.51
CA ALA A 178 -22.51 14.57 -3.88
C ALA A 178 -22.20 16.08 -3.75
N GLY A 179 -21.07 16.46 -3.13
CA GLY A 179 -20.74 17.87 -2.86
C GLY A 179 -21.44 18.46 -1.64
N GLU A 180 -22.11 17.64 -0.84
CA GLU A 180 -22.89 18.00 0.35
C GLU A 180 -21.97 18.01 1.59
N GLY A 181 -21.16 19.07 1.69
CA GLY A 181 -20.06 19.09 2.64
C GLY A 181 -20.47 19.18 4.11
N GLU A 182 -21.54 19.92 4.41
CA GLU A 182 -22.00 20.09 5.80
C GLU A 182 -22.68 18.83 6.34
N GLU A 183 -23.42 18.12 5.49
CA GLU A 183 -24.07 16.85 5.75
C GLU A 183 -23.03 15.74 5.96
N ALA A 184 -21.98 15.71 5.12
CA ALA A 184 -20.84 14.84 5.32
C ALA A 184 -20.18 15.10 6.70
N ALA A 185 -19.98 16.36 7.08
CA ALA A 185 -19.40 16.70 8.38
C ALA A 185 -20.29 16.23 9.55
N ALA A 186 -21.60 16.45 9.44
CA ALA A 186 -22.58 16.06 10.46
C ALA A 186 -22.64 14.54 10.62
N ALA A 187 -22.70 13.79 9.51
CA ALA A 187 -22.70 12.33 9.51
C ALA A 187 -21.43 11.75 10.17
N VAL A 188 -20.28 12.37 9.91
CA VAL A 188 -18.98 11.98 10.48
C VAL A 188 -18.90 12.25 11.98
N ARG A 189 -19.27 13.45 12.43
CA ARG A 189 -19.30 13.78 13.87
C ARG A 189 -20.22 12.85 14.64
N ALA A 190 -21.41 12.62 14.10
CA ALA A 190 -22.41 11.76 14.71
C ALA A 190 -21.98 10.28 14.77
N ALA A 191 -21.19 9.81 13.82
CA ALA A 191 -20.56 8.50 13.87
C ALA A 191 -19.46 8.42 14.94
N LEU A 192 -18.63 9.45 15.05
CA LEU A 192 -17.50 9.51 15.98
C LEU A 192 -17.93 9.63 17.45
N GLU A 193 -18.98 10.41 17.74
CA GLU A 193 -19.54 10.56 19.09
C GLU A 193 -20.11 9.24 19.62
N ARG A 194 -20.70 8.43 18.74
CA ARG A 194 -21.36 7.16 19.12
C ARG A 194 -20.42 5.95 19.15
N CYS A 195 -19.27 6.03 18.48
CA CYS A 195 -18.20 5.04 18.56
C CYS A 195 -17.26 5.23 19.76
N GLY A 196 -17.48 6.24 20.60
CA GLY A 196 -16.62 6.57 21.75
C GLY A 196 -16.52 5.52 22.86
N SER A 197 -17.33 4.44 22.84
CA SER A 197 -17.42 3.50 23.97
C SER A 197 -17.19 2.01 23.67
N GLY A 198 -16.72 1.61 22.48
CA GLY A 198 -16.55 0.16 22.19
C GLY A 198 -15.65 -0.19 20.99
N ALA A 199 -14.99 -1.35 21.08
CA ALA A 199 -13.92 -1.86 20.20
C ALA A 199 -14.31 -2.16 18.72
N GLY A 200 -15.44 -1.66 18.23
CA GLY A 200 -15.94 -1.85 16.86
C GLY A 200 -15.57 -0.75 15.85
N GLY A 201 -14.92 0.34 16.27
CA GLY A 201 -14.77 1.59 15.49
C GLY A 201 -13.50 1.73 14.62
N LYS A 202 -13.22 0.82 13.68
CA LYS A 202 -11.91 0.78 13.00
C LYS A 202 -11.92 1.10 11.49
N ALA A 203 -13.03 0.91 10.78
CA ALA A 203 -13.15 1.28 9.35
C ALA A 203 -13.75 2.69 9.17
N GLY A 204 -14.57 3.09 10.14
CA GLY A 204 -15.25 4.37 10.38
C GLY A 204 -14.32 5.52 10.49
N GLY A 205 -13.42 5.44 11.47
CA GLY A 205 -12.49 6.53 11.74
C GLY A 205 -11.69 6.93 10.49
N LYS A 206 -11.29 6.00 9.62
CA LYS A 206 -10.52 6.35 8.41
C LYS A 206 -11.33 7.15 7.42
N ALA A 207 -12.55 6.71 7.12
CA ALA A 207 -13.39 7.40 6.16
C ALA A 207 -13.93 8.72 6.74
N ALA A 208 -14.24 8.74 8.03
CA ALA A 208 -14.51 9.96 8.80
C ALA A 208 -13.38 10.97 8.68
N ALA A 209 -12.14 10.57 8.95
CA ALA A 209 -11.00 11.47 8.87
C ALA A 209 -10.71 11.92 7.42
N LYS A 210 -10.87 11.04 6.42
CA LYS A 210 -10.80 11.43 5.00
C LYS A 210 -11.87 12.46 4.64
N ALA A 211 -13.08 12.30 5.17
CA ALA A 211 -14.16 13.25 4.99
C ALA A 211 -13.81 14.60 5.60
N CYS A 212 -13.34 14.63 6.86
CA CYS A 212 -12.85 15.86 7.48
C CYS A 212 -11.76 16.54 6.63
N VAL A 213 -10.81 15.78 6.05
CA VAL A 213 -9.82 16.35 5.12
C VAL A 213 -10.46 16.96 3.87
N ALA A 214 -11.41 16.27 3.24
CA ALA A 214 -12.10 16.76 2.04
C ALA A 214 -12.94 18.01 2.31
N LEU A 215 -13.39 18.19 3.54
CA LEU A 215 -14.19 19.33 4.01
C LEU A 215 -13.36 20.50 4.54
N GLY A 216 -12.02 20.41 4.49
CA GLY A 216 -11.12 21.41 5.08
C GLY A 216 -11.10 21.41 6.61
N GLN A 217 -11.75 20.45 7.26
CA GLN A 217 -11.76 20.27 8.71
C GLN A 217 -10.50 19.51 9.16
N HIS A 218 -9.34 20.15 8.96
CA HIS A 218 -8.04 19.53 9.19
C HIS A 218 -7.77 19.19 10.66
N ASP A 219 -8.31 19.96 11.61
CA ASP A 219 -8.17 19.72 13.05
C ASP A 219 -8.85 18.42 13.48
N ASP A 220 -10.13 18.26 13.13
CA ASP A 220 -10.92 17.06 13.40
C ASP A 220 -10.28 15.83 12.75
N ALA A 221 -9.82 15.97 11.50
CA ALA A 221 -9.13 14.89 10.79
C ALA A 221 -7.89 14.42 11.55
N LEU A 222 -7.03 15.36 11.99
CA LEU A 222 -5.79 15.04 12.70
C LEU A 222 -6.08 14.35 14.03
N LYS A 223 -7.07 14.84 14.79
CA LYS A 223 -7.50 14.23 16.05
C LYS A 223 -7.96 12.78 15.86
N ILE A 224 -8.71 12.50 14.80
CA ILE A 224 -9.14 11.14 14.47
C ILE A 224 -7.93 10.28 14.07
N PHE A 225 -7.02 10.78 13.24
CA PHE A 225 -5.82 10.04 12.84
C PHE A 225 -4.92 9.69 14.03
N LEU A 226 -4.71 10.62 14.97
CA LEU A 226 -3.95 10.39 16.19
C LEU A 226 -4.60 9.31 17.07
N ARG A 227 -5.93 9.30 17.18
CA ARG A 227 -6.65 8.22 17.90
C ARG A 227 -6.53 6.87 17.18
N LEU A 228 -6.60 6.86 15.86
CA LEU A 228 -6.53 5.61 15.09
C LEU A 228 -5.13 5.00 15.14
N VAL A 229 -4.08 5.82 15.08
CA VAL A 229 -2.72 5.32 15.10
C VAL A 229 -2.32 4.75 16.47
N THR A 230 -2.92 5.22 17.57
CA THR A 230 -2.71 4.61 18.90
C THR A 230 -3.41 3.27 19.04
N GLN A 231 -4.56 3.07 18.38
CA GLN A 231 -5.30 1.80 18.40
C GLN A 231 -4.75 0.76 17.40
N ARG A 232 -4.27 1.22 16.25
CA ARG A 232 -3.74 0.39 15.16
C ARG A 232 -2.47 1.02 14.62
N SER A 233 -1.40 0.87 15.38
CA SER A 233 -0.12 1.48 15.03
C SER A 233 0.44 0.94 13.73
N ASP A 234 0.08 -0.25 13.26
CA ASP A 234 0.58 -0.93 12.05
C ASP A 234 -0.26 -0.68 10.78
N ASP A 235 -1.36 0.08 10.87
CA ASP A 235 -2.26 0.29 9.74
C ASP A 235 -1.69 1.29 8.72
N SER A 236 -1.12 0.76 7.63
CA SER A 236 -0.49 1.55 6.57
C SER A 236 -1.38 2.63 5.95
N ALA A 237 -2.71 2.44 5.94
CA ALA A 237 -3.62 3.47 5.42
C ALA A 237 -3.81 4.62 6.41
N VAL A 238 -3.84 4.34 7.73
CA VAL A 238 -3.89 5.39 8.77
C VAL A 238 -2.58 6.18 8.76
N ARG A 239 -1.43 5.49 8.76
CA ARG A 239 -0.11 6.13 8.72
C ARG A 239 0.03 7.08 7.54
N ARG A 240 -0.41 6.64 6.35
CA ARG A 240 -0.39 7.48 5.15
C ARG A 240 -1.19 8.77 5.30
N LEU A 241 -2.42 8.66 5.80
CA LEU A 241 -3.31 9.81 5.94
C LEU A 241 -2.85 10.76 7.05
N LEU A 242 -2.31 10.21 8.14
CA LEU A 242 -1.69 10.98 9.20
C LEU A 242 -0.47 11.74 8.67
N ALA A 243 0.44 11.09 7.96
CA ALA A 243 1.57 11.74 7.33
C ALA A 243 1.13 12.86 6.38
N ALA A 244 0.13 12.62 5.52
CA ALA A 244 -0.42 13.64 4.64
C ALA A 244 -0.94 14.87 5.42
N SER A 245 -1.58 14.65 6.58
CA SER A 245 -2.07 15.72 7.44
C SER A 245 -0.93 16.49 8.11
N LEU A 246 0.08 15.79 8.63
CA LEU A 246 1.29 16.38 9.22
C LEU A 246 2.10 17.20 8.22
N GLY A 247 2.19 16.73 6.98
CA GLY A 247 2.89 17.41 5.89
C GLY A 247 2.10 18.52 5.20
N SER A 248 0.89 18.83 5.67
CA SER A 248 0.11 19.97 5.18
C SER A 248 0.66 21.29 5.75
N LYS A 249 0.33 22.42 5.10
CA LYS A 249 0.82 23.76 5.50
C LYS A 249 0.56 24.09 6.98
N ASP A 250 -0.61 23.69 7.49
CA ASP A 250 -1.04 23.96 8.86
C ASP A 250 -0.88 22.76 9.80
N GLY A 251 -0.36 21.62 9.29
CA GLY A 251 -0.33 20.34 10.00
C GLY A 251 0.41 20.41 11.34
N MET A 252 1.54 21.12 11.38
CA MET A 252 2.33 21.29 12.61
C MET A 252 1.68 22.24 13.61
N ALA A 253 0.97 23.27 13.14
CA ALA A 253 0.20 24.16 14.01
C ALA A 253 -0.98 23.41 14.64
N LEU A 254 -1.70 22.62 13.86
CA LEU A 254 -2.79 21.77 14.32
C LEU A 254 -2.30 20.70 15.30
N LEU A 255 -1.16 20.07 15.04
CA LEU A 255 -0.60 19.08 15.96
C LEU A 255 -0.30 19.68 17.34
N ARG A 256 0.25 20.90 17.39
CA ARG A 256 0.50 21.62 18.65
C ARG A 256 -0.78 21.95 19.44
N GLN A 257 -1.93 22.03 18.77
CA GLN A 257 -3.23 22.21 19.44
C GLN A 257 -3.74 20.89 20.03
N GLN A 258 -3.42 19.76 19.41
CA GLN A 258 -3.89 18.43 19.82
C GLN A 258 -2.96 17.72 20.83
N LEU A 259 -1.68 18.06 20.83
CA LEU A 259 -0.65 17.43 21.67
C LEU A 259 0.25 18.49 22.30
N ALA A 260 0.41 18.43 23.63
CA ALA A 260 1.41 19.24 24.33
C ALA A 260 2.81 18.80 23.95
N PHE A 261 3.70 19.76 23.64
CA PHE A 261 5.08 19.49 23.27
C PHE A 261 5.97 19.59 24.52
N ASP A 262 6.05 18.48 25.23
CA ASP A 262 6.85 18.31 26.45
C ASP A 262 7.69 17.02 26.41
N ALA A 263 8.55 16.81 27.42
CA ALA A 263 9.40 15.62 27.49
C ALA A 263 8.61 14.29 27.48
N LYS A 264 7.35 14.27 27.95
CA LYS A 264 6.51 13.06 27.94
C LYS A 264 6.00 12.74 26.53
N SER A 265 5.79 13.76 25.72
CA SER A 265 5.34 13.65 24.33
C SER A 265 6.47 13.32 23.33
N ALA A 266 7.74 13.48 23.72
CA ALA A 266 8.88 13.41 22.79
C ALA A 266 8.95 12.09 21.99
N SER A 267 8.67 10.95 22.62
CA SER A 267 8.64 9.65 21.94
C SER A 267 7.48 9.53 20.94
N ALA A 268 6.33 10.16 21.24
CA ALA A 268 5.21 10.25 20.31
C ALA A 268 5.56 11.16 19.12
N LEU A 269 6.23 12.29 19.34
CA LEU A 269 6.73 13.16 18.27
C LEU A 269 7.73 12.42 17.36
N ALA A 270 8.67 11.67 17.94
CA ALA A 270 9.60 10.85 17.17
C ALA A 270 8.89 9.75 16.37
N PHE A 271 7.85 9.13 16.92
CA PHE A 271 7.02 8.17 16.21
C PHE A 271 6.26 8.81 15.03
N LEU A 272 5.68 10.00 15.23
CA LEU A 272 5.04 10.78 14.16
C LEU A 272 6.05 11.19 13.09
N ALA A 273 7.29 11.53 13.48
CA ALA A 273 8.36 11.82 12.54
C ALA A 273 8.69 10.59 11.67
N THR A 274 8.74 9.38 12.24
CA THR A 274 8.92 8.14 11.47
C THR A 274 7.81 7.96 10.44
N ILE A 275 6.55 8.15 10.84
CA ILE A 275 5.40 8.06 9.94
C ILE A 275 5.50 9.09 8.81
N ALA A 276 5.83 10.34 9.15
CA ALA A 276 6.02 11.41 8.18
C ALA A 276 7.15 11.06 7.19
N ARG A 277 8.31 10.60 7.67
CA ARG A 277 9.44 10.18 6.85
C ARG A 277 9.05 9.06 5.92
N ASP A 278 8.48 7.97 6.45
CA ASP A 278 8.10 6.78 5.69
C ASP A 278 7.19 7.12 4.51
N HIS A 279 6.38 8.17 4.64
CA HIS A 279 5.48 8.72 3.63
C HIS A 279 6.00 9.97 2.88
N SER A 280 7.32 10.14 2.83
CA SER A 280 8.01 11.22 2.10
C SER A 280 7.68 12.65 2.56
N LYS A 281 7.13 12.84 3.76
CA LYS A 281 6.88 14.15 4.37
C LYS A 281 8.10 14.59 5.18
N LEU A 282 9.23 14.74 4.47
CA LEU A 282 10.55 14.91 5.08
C LEU A 282 10.66 16.19 5.90
N SER A 283 10.10 17.31 5.43
CA SER A 283 10.11 18.57 6.19
C SER A 283 9.35 18.46 7.52
N ALA A 284 8.16 17.84 7.52
CA ALA A 284 7.40 17.60 8.74
C ALA A 284 8.13 16.63 9.68
N SER A 285 8.75 15.58 9.12
CA SER A 285 9.59 14.66 9.90
C SER A 285 10.75 15.38 10.59
N LEU A 286 11.45 16.26 9.86
CA LEU A 286 12.58 17.03 10.41
C LEU A 286 12.13 18.00 11.51
N GLU A 287 10.99 18.68 11.36
CA GLU A 287 10.45 19.55 12.41
C GLU A 287 10.08 18.75 13.67
N LEU A 288 9.39 17.62 13.51
CA LEU A 288 8.96 16.76 14.62
C LEU A 288 10.14 16.18 15.38
N ILE A 289 11.15 15.67 14.68
CA ILE A 289 12.31 15.04 15.33
C ILE A 289 13.24 16.07 15.97
N ALA A 290 13.36 17.27 15.38
CA ALA A 290 14.10 18.38 16.00
C ALA A 290 13.45 18.80 17.32
N GLU A 291 12.12 18.86 17.36
CA GLU A 291 11.39 19.17 18.58
C GLU A 291 11.52 18.05 19.63
N ALA A 292 11.41 16.78 19.22
CA ALA A 292 11.64 15.65 20.12
C ALA A 292 13.05 15.67 20.73
N ALA A 293 14.08 15.97 19.92
CA ALA A 293 15.46 16.13 20.37
C ALA A 293 15.62 17.32 21.33
N ARG A 294 14.95 18.45 21.06
CA ARG A 294 14.97 19.62 21.97
C ARG A 294 14.37 19.30 23.33
N LEU A 295 13.30 18.50 23.37
CA LEU A 295 12.58 18.13 24.58
C LEU A 295 13.33 17.07 25.41
N VAL A 296 14.10 16.21 24.76
CA VAL A 296 14.92 15.17 25.41
C VAL A 296 16.31 15.15 24.73
N PRO A 297 17.22 16.06 25.11
CA PRO A 297 18.48 16.31 24.38
C PRO A 297 19.53 15.22 24.52
N ASP A 298 19.32 14.26 25.43
CA ASP A 298 20.24 13.16 25.68
C ASP A 298 19.82 11.84 24.99
N ALA A 299 18.72 11.87 24.21
CA ALA A 299 18.23 10.74 23.44
C ALA A 299 18.92 10.63 22.07
N SER A 300 20.00 9.83 22.00
CA SER A 300 20.75 9.59 20.74
C SER A 300 19.89 9.07 19.59
N ALA A 301 18.80 8.37 19.88
CA ALA A 301 17.86 7.88 18.87
C ALA A 301 17.25 9.03 18.05
N TYR A 302 17.00 10.20 18.64
CA TYR A 302 16.40 11.33 17.95
C TYR A 302 17.39 12.02 17.02
N ALA A 303 18.64 12.15 17.46
CA ALA A 303 19.73 12.64 16.61
C ALA A 303 19.96 11.73 15.38
N LEU A 304 19.99 10.40 15.59
CA LEU A 304 20.11 9.43 14.51
C LEU A 304 18.92 9.48 13.55
N GLN A 305 17.69 9.57 14.08
CA GLN A 305 16.50 9.67 13.23
C GLN A 305 16.48 10.95 12.39
N ARG A 306 16.97 12.07 12.94
CA ARG A 306 17.17 13.33 12.20
C ARG A 306 18.21 13.14 11.09
N ALA A 307 19.36 12.56 11.39
CA ALA A 307 20.42 12.26 10.42
C ALA A 307 19.88 11.37 9.28
N HIS A 308 19.18 10.27 9.59
CA HIS A 308 18.58 9.41 8.60
C HIS A 308 17.51 10.10 7.73
N THR A 309 16.79 11.08 8.27
CA THR A 309 15.85 11.86 7.46
C THR A 309 16.58 12.80 6.50
N LEU A 310 17.70 13.39 6.92
CA LEU A 310 18.55 14.24 6.09
C LEU A 310 19.28 13.45 4.99
N GLU A 311 19.67 12.20 5.26
CA GLU A 311 20.24 11.27 4.28
C GLU A 311 19.30 10.99 3.10
N VAL A 312 17.98 10.95 3.35
CA VAL A 312 16.97 10.80 2.28
C VAL A 312 17.05 11.95 1.28
N GLU A 313 17.38 13.16 1.72
CA GLU A 313 17.55 14.36 0.87
C GLU A 313 19.00 14.54 0.36
N LEU A 314 19.90 13.58 0.61
CA LEU A 314 21.34 13.66 0.31
C LEU A 314 22.03 14.84 1.03
N ARG A 315 21.46 15.30 2.15
CA ARG A 315 22.01 16.40 2.97
C ARG A 315 23.02 15.87 3.99
N TYR A 316 24.06 15.19 3.51
CA TYR A 316 25.03 14.48 4.35
C TYR A 316 25.78 15.39 5.34
N ALA A 317 26.12 16.61 4.92
CA ALA A 317 26.77 17.58 5.80
C ALA A 317 25.87 17.93 7.00
N ASP A 318 24.58 18.22 6.75
CA ASP A 318 23.61 18.50 7.81
C ASP A 318 23.34 17.26 8.67
N ALA A 319 23.37 16.06 8.08
CA ALA A 319 23.19 14.80 8.81
C ALA A 319 24.33 14.56 9.82
N LEU A 320 25.58 14.76 9.39
CA LEU A 320 26.76 14.63 10.26
C LEU A 320 26.82 15.74 11.30
N GLU A 321 26.41 16.96 10.95
CA GLU A 321 26.26 18.07 11.89
C GLU A 321 25.21 17.76 12.97
N ALA A 322 24.06 17.18 12.61
CA ALA A 322 23.05 16.76 13.59
C ALA A 322 23.57 15.70 14.58
N VAL A 323 24.44 14.78 14.13
CA VAL A 323 25.09 13.81 15.02
C VAL A 323 26.13 14.50 15.90
N ARG A 324 26.95 15.41 15.33
CA ARG A 324 27.95 16.18 16.08
C ARG A 324 27.31 17.02 17.18
N GLU A 325 26.25 17.77 16.87
CA GLU A 325 25.49 18.59 17.83
C GLU A 325 25.06 17.76 19.05
N HIS A 326 24.53 16.55 18.80
CA HIS A 326 24.15 15.64 19.87
C HIS A 326 25.36 15.17 20.68
N CYS A 327 26.43 14.76 20.00
CA CYS A 327 27.61 14.23 20.66
C CYS A 327 28.35 15.28 21.50
N ASP A 328 28.47 16.51 21.00
CA ASP A 328 29.11 17.64 21.70
C ASP A 328 28.28 18.08 22.92
N ALA A 329 26.94 18.02 22.84
CA ALA A 329 26.07 18.28 23.97
C ALA A 329 26.11 17.17 25.04
N ASN A 330 26.54 15.96 24.67
CA ASN A 330 26.48 14.77 25.51
C ASN A 330 27.83 14.01 25.61
N PRO A 331 28.96 14.68 25.88
CA PRO A 331 30.30 14.10 25.65
C PRO A 331 30.59 12.84 26.48
N GLN A 332 29.97 12.70 27.65
CA GLN A 332 30.15 11.58 28.57
C GLN A 332 29.21 10.39 28.29
N ARG A 333 28.18 10.57 27.46
CA ARG A 333 27.29 9.47 27.08
C ARG A 333 28.07 8.46 26.25
N ALA A 334 27.91 7.18 26.57
CA ALA A 334 28.59 6.09 25.89
C ALA A 334 27.63 4.94 25.60
N ALA A 335 27.89 4.25 24.49
CA ALA A 335 27.24 2.98 24.15
C ALA A 335 28.32 2.00 23.69
N ALA A 336 28.30 0.78 24.23
CA ALA A 336 29.28 -0.27 23.91
C ALA A 336 30.75 0.19 24.03
N GLY A 337 31.07 1.04 25.01
CA GLY A 337 32.43 1.56 25.23
C GLY A 337 32.85 2.72 24.34
N VAL A 338 32.02 3.17 23.39
CA VAL A 338 32.28 4.34 22.54
C VAL A 338 31.58 5.55 23.13
N ARG A 339 32.33 6.61 23.48
CA ARG A 339 31.74 7.86 24.01
C ARG A 339 31.38 8.80 22.87
N CYS A 340 30.38 9.64 23.12
CA CYS A 340 29.99 10.69 22.18
C CYS A 340 31.15 11.62 21.84
N ALA A 341 32.01 11.97 22.80
CA ALA A 341 33.20 12.77 22.54
C ALA A 341 34.14 12.10 21.52
N ASP A 342 34.28 10.77 21.58
CA ASP A 342 35.13 10.01 20.65
C ASP A 342 34.51 10.00 19.24
N VAL A 343 33.18 9.89 19.14
CA VAL A 343 32.46 10.01 17.85
C VAL A 343 32.62 11.40 17.27
N ALA A 344 32.37 12.46 18.04
CA ALA A 344 32.48 13.84 17.58
C ALA A 344 33.89 14.18 17.05
N ALA A 345 34.93 13.63 17.68
CA ALA A 345 36.32 13.80 17.25
C ALA A 345 36.61 13.15 15.88
N LEU A 346 35.86 12.13 15.49
CA LEU A 346 36.01 11.42 14.20
C LEU A 346 35.17 11.99 13.08
N LEU A 347 34.09 12.71 13.40
CA LEU A 347 33.25 13.30 12.37
C LEU A 347 34.02 14.37 11.58
N PRO A 348 33.80 14.51 10.26
CA PRO A 348 34.33 15.64 9.50
C PRO A 348 33.59 16.95 9.84
N THR A 349 34.20 18.10 9.56
CA THR A 349 33.52 19.40 9.63
C THR A 349 32.57 19.57 8.45
N ARG A 350 31.66 20.54 8.55
CA ARG A 350 30.78 20.92 7.44
C ARG A 350 31.58 21.33 6.21
N GLU A 351 32.62 22.13 6.36
CA GLU A 351 33.46 22.52 5.22
C GLU A 351 34.17 21.31 4.61
N GLN A 352 34.65 20.36 5.45
CA GLN A 352 35.25 19.12 4.94
C GLN A 352 34.24 18.28 4.16
N CYS A 353 32.99 18.17 4.61
CA CYS A 353 31.93 17.47 3.88
C CYS A 353 31.57 18.16 2.57
N GLU A 354 31.43 19.48 2.59
CA GLU A 354 31.07 20.27 1.42
C GLU A 354 32.22 20.32 0.40
N ALA A 355 33.47 20.39 0.87
CA ALA A 355 34.66 20.23 0.04
C ALA A 355 34.82 18.79 -0.50
N ALA A 356 34.37 17.79 0.27
CA ALA A 356 34.31 16.39 -0.15
C ALA A 356 33.17 16.09 -1.14
N ARG A 357 32.34 17.08 -1.55
CA ARG A 357 31.58 17.02 -2.82
C ARG A 357 32.57 16.99 -3.98
N TRP A 358 33.23 15.85 -4.15
CA TRP A 358 34.38 15.59 -5.01
C TRP A 358 35.23 16.83 -5.32
N ARG A 359 36.10 17.21 -4.38
CA ARG A 359 37.45 17.68 -4.70
C ARG A 359 38.46 16.68 -4.11
N PRO A 360 39.49 16.27 -4.86
CA PRO A 360 40.45 15.30 -4.37
C PRO A 360 41.16 15.82 -3.10
N PRO A 361 41.43 14.97 -2.10
CA PRO A 361 42.26 15.37 -0.97
C PRO A 361 43.68 15.72 -1.46
N SER A 362 44.23 16.84 -0.96
CA SER A 362 45.53 17.38 -1.38
C SER A 362 46.75 16.72 -0.70
N ALA A 363 46.55 15.76 0.20
CA ALA A 363 47.65 15.04 0.86
C ALA A 363 47.17 13.70 1.46
N PRO A 364 48.04 12.67 1.46
CA PRO A 364 47.71 11.33 1.93
C PRO A 364 47.65 11.24 3.48
N PRO A 365 46.77 10.41 4.08
CA PRO A 365 47.21 9.57 5.18
C PRO A 365 48.19 8.55 4.59
N SER A 366 49.37 8.42 5.18
CA SER A 366 50.50 7.62 4.67
C SER A 366 50.06 6.29 4.07
N ALA A 367 50.19 6.16 2.74
CA ALA A 367 49.95 4.93 2.02
C ALA A 367 51.10 3.97 2.28
N SER A 368 50.95 3.10 3.28
CA SER A 368 51.50 1.76 3.17
C SER A 368 50.44 0.89 2.50
N PRO A 369 50.75 0.18 1.41
CA PRO A 369 49.82 -0.77 0.83
C PRO A 369 49.66 -1.91 1.83
N CYS A 370 48.60 -1.87 2.65
CA CYS A 370 48.23 -2.99 3.51
C CYS A 370 47.81 -4.16 2.63
N LYS A 371 48.79 -4.97 2.22
CA LYS A 371 48.58 -6.34 1.81
C LYS A 371 48.49 -7.17 3.08
N GLY A 372 47.29 -7.58 3.50
CA GLY A 372 47.12 -8.63 4.52
C GLY A 372 47.65 -8.26 5.90
N THR A 373 47.37 -7.05 6.38
CA THR A 373 47.80 -6.65 7.73
C THR A 373 46.90 -7.24 8.80
N ALA A 374 47.45 -7.38 10.02
CA ALA A 374 46.68 -7.74 11.22
C ALA A 374 45.47 -6.82 11.46
N GLU A 375 45.48 -5.60 10.93
CA GLU A 375 44.37 -4.65 10.91
C GLU A 375 43.21 -5.09 10.02
N GLU A 376 43.45 -5.58 8.79
CA GLU A 376 42.39 -6.16 7.94
C GLU A 376 41.78 -7.40 8.59
N ALA A 377 42.63 -8.24 9.20
CA ALA A 377 42.18 -9.41 9.94
C ALA A 377 41.38 -9.01 11.20
N ALA A 378 41.80 -7.95 11.90
CA ALA A 378 41.10 -7.42 13.06
C ALA A 378 39.77 -6.74 12.70
N LEU A 379 39.70 -5.98 11.61
CA LEU A 379 38.46 -5.40 11.08
C LEU A 379 37.48 -6.49 10.64
N ARG A 380 37.96 -7.52 9.93
CA ARG A 380 37.15 -8.70 9.59
C ARG A 380 36.72 -9.46 10.83
N ALA A 381 37.59 -9.67 11.81
CA ALA A 381 37.27 -10.34 13.07
C ALA A 381 36.25 -9.54 13.89
N ALA A 382 36.42 -8.21 14.00
CA ALA A 382 35.47 -7.32 14.68
C ALA A 382 34.11 -7.31 13.97
N ALA A 383 34.07 -7.27 12.63
CA ALA A 383 32.83 -7.43 11.88
C ALA A 383 32.17 -8.80 12.08
N THR A 384 32.95 -9.83 12.43
CA THR A 384 32.49 -11.19 12.71
C THR A 384 32.09 -11.41 14.18
N GLU A 385 32.64 -10.63 15.12
CA GLU A 385 32.32 -10.66 16.56
C GLU A 385 30.95 -10.07 16.89
N ILE A 386 30.37 -9.27 15.99
CA ILE A 386 29.00 -8.76 16.09
C ILE A 386 28.00 -9.85 15.66
N ARG A 387 28.16 -11.04 16.23
CA ARG A 387 27.55 -12.27 15.78
C ARG A 387 26.07 -12.40 16.12
N ASP A 388 25.50 -11.52 16.94
CA ASP A 388 24.08 -11.60 17.32
C ASP A 388 23.23 -10.43 16.81
N LEU A 389 23.83 -9.32 16.32
CA LEU A 389 23.05 -8.20 15.80
C LEU A 389 22.31 -8.54 14.50
N HIS A 390 22.82 -9.52 13.74
CA HIS A 390 22.12 -10.03 12.57
C HIS A 390 20.79 -10.75 12.89
N LEU A 391 20.52 -11.05 14.17
CA LEU A 391 19.25 -11.60 14.66
C LEU A 391 18.30 -10.52 15.20
N THR A 392 18.73 -9.26 15.21
CA THR A 392 17.98 -8.13 15.77
C THR A 392 17.35 -7.26 14.68
N LEU A 393 16.56 -6.26 15.09
CA LEU A 393 15.95 -5.28 14.21
C LEU A 393 16.96 -4.42 13.43
N ILE A 394 18.25 -4.42 13.81
CA ILE A 394 19.32 -3.66 13.14
C ILE A 394 20.20 -4.53 12.23
N ARG A 395 19.74 -5.73 11.85
CA ARG A 395 20.48 -6.65 10.98
C ARG A 395 20.92 -5.98 9.67
N ASN A 396 20.03 -5.22 9.04
CA ASN A 396 20.29 -4.65 7.72
C ASN A 396 21.33 -3.53 7.80
N GLU A 397 21.26 -2.70 8.83
CA GLU A 397 22.24 -1.67 9.16
C GLU A 397 23.59 -2.31 9.46
N ASN A 398 23.62 -3.38 10.27
CA ASN A 398 24.85 -4.12 10.54
C ASN A 398 25.47 -4.69 9.26
N ALA A 399 24.67 -5.35 8.40
CA ALA A 399 25.15 -5.87 7.12
C ALA A 399 25.72 -4.75 6.22
N TYR A 400 25.07 -3.59 6.19
CA TYR A 400 25.54 -2.42 5.47
C TYR A 400 26.89 -1.91 6.01
N TYR A 401 27.04 -1.76 7.32
CA TYR A 401 28.30 -1.29 7.92
C TYR A 401 29.43 -2.32 7.78
N CYS A 402 29.14 -3.62 7.87
CA CYS A 402 30.10 -4.67 7.58
C CYS A 402 30.58 -4.58 6.11
N CYS A 403 29.67 -4.41 5.16
CA CYS A 403 30.00 -4.19 3.76
C CYS A 403 30.93 -2.98 3.58
N ALA A 404 30.54 -1.82 4.14
CA ALA A 404 31.34 -0.60 4.07
C ALA A 404 32.75 -0.78 4.67
N ALA A 405 32.86 -1.43 5.83
CA ALA A 405 34.15 -1.71 6.47
C ALA A 405 35.04 -2.62 5.60
N MET A 406 34.47 -3.66 4.99
CA MET A 406 35.20 -4.54 4.08
C MET A 406 35.63 -3.84 2.79
N LEU A 407 34.83 -2.92 2.27
CA LEU A 407 35.19 -2.11 1.11
C LEU A 407 36.32 -1.12 1.45
N LEU A 408 36.29 -0.52 2.64
CA LEU A 408 37.35 0.38 3.11
C LEU A 408 38.68 -0.35 3.32
N ALA A 409 38.66 -1.64 3.66
CA ALA A 409 39.87 -2.46 3.74
C ALA A 409 40.58 -2.64 2.37
N THR A 410 39.85 -2.54 1.26
CA THR A 410 40.43 -2.53 -0.10
C THR A 410 40.37 -1.11 -0.66
N PRO A 411 41.31 -0.22 -0.28
CA PRO A 411 41.16 1.22 -0.53
C PRO A 411 40.96 1.50 -2.03
N PRO A 412 40.13 2.50 -2.37
CA PRO A 412 39.96 2.95 -3.75
C PRO A 412 41.32 3.34 -4.35
N PRO A 413 41.46 3.32 -5.69
CA PRO A 413 42.68 3.77 -6.33
C PRO A 413 42.91 5.23 -5.94
N GLN A 414 44.17 5.67 -5.98
CA GLN A 414 44.43 7.09 -5.78
C GLN A 414 43.60 7.92 -6.77
N PRO A 415 42.98 9.03 -6.31
CA PRO A 415 42.29 9.95 -7.20
C PRO A 415 43.24 10.40 -8.30
N ALA A 416 42.79 10.38 -9.55
CA ALA A 416 43.60 10.92 -10.64
C ALA A 416 43.77 12.44 -10.48
N ASP A 417 44.95 12.93 -10.87
CA ASP A 417 45.24 14.35 -11.02
C ASP A 417 45.68 14.62 -12.48
N PRO A 418 44.90 15.39 -13.27
CA PRO A 418 43.64 16.04 -12.91
C PRO A 418 42.48 15.05 -12.69
N PRO A 419 41.39 15.47 -12.00
CA PRO A 419 40.26 14.61 -11.71
C PRO A 419 39.59 14.05 -12.98
N LEU A 420 39.31 12.75 -13.00
CA LEU A 420 38.58 12.11 -14.10
C LEU A 420 37.10 12.52 -14.11
N ALA A 421 36.50 12.54 -15.29
CA ALA A 421 35.07 12.76 -15.43
C ALA A 421 34.26 11.61 -14.81
N PRO A 422 33.10 11.87 -14.17
CA PRO A 422 32.37 10.87 -13.41
C PRO A 422 31.49 9.99 -14.30
N LEU A 423 31.49 8.68 -14.10
CA LEU A 423 30.40 7.77 -14.51
C LEU A 423 29.63 7.43 -13.23
N TYR A 424 28.42 7.95 -13.08
CA TYR A 424 27.66 7.82 -11.85
C TYR A 424 27.09 6.40 -11.72
N VAL A 425 27.11 5.84 -10.51
CA VAL A 425 26.50 4.54 -10.20
C VAL A 425 25.41 4.77 -9.17
N ALA A 426 24.18 4.90 -9.63
CA ALA A 426 23.01 5.01 -8.79
C ALA A 426 22.49 3.61 -8.42
N GLY A 427 22.42 3.30 -7.13
CA GLY A 427 22.03 1.98 -6.65
C GLY A 427 21.82 1.97 -5.13
N ASP A 428 21.43 0.81 -4.61
CA ASP A 428 21.45 0.53 -3.18
C ASP A 428 22.90 0.30 -2.68
N SER A 429 23.12 -0.56 -1.68
CA SER A 429 24.46 -0.89 -1.19
C SER A 429 25.38 -1.45 -2.29
N HIS A 430 24.85 -2.00 -3.38
CA HIS A 430 25.65 -2.48 -4.50
C HIS A 430 26.34 -1.36 -5.29
N ALA A 431 25.90 -0.10 -5.16
CA ALA A 431 26.62 1.04 -5.70
C ALA A 431 27.97 1.29 -4.99
N LEU A 432 28.16 0.74 -3.78
CA LEU A 432 29.38 0.93 -3.01
C LEU A 432 30.55 0.10 -3.52
N SER A 433 30.32 -1.15 -3.93
CA SER A 433 31.36 -2.05 -4.45
C SER A 433 32.22 -1.48 -5.60
N PRO A 434 31.64 -0.80 -6.62
CA PRO A 434 32.43 -0.21 -7.70
C PRO A 434 33.03 1.16 -7.37
N SER A 435 32.74 1.73 -6.19
CA SER A 435 33.01 3.14 -5.89
C SER A 435 34.47 3.53 -6.11
N TRP A 436 34.64 4.68 -6.74
CA TRP A 436 35.90 5.38 -6.97
C TRP A 436 36.92 4.61 -7.83
N ARG A 437 36.51 3.49 -8.43
CA ARG A 437 37.34 2.77 -9.41
C ARG A 437 37.29 3.46 -10.76
N VAL A 438 38.35 3.26 -11.55
CA VAL A 438 38.48 3.83 -12.89
C VAL A 438 38.09 2.79 -13.93
N VAL A 439 37.29 3.21 -14.91
CA VAL A 439 36.90 2.41 -16.07
C VAL A 439 37.06 3.23 -17.36
N ARG A 440 37.11 2.58 -18.51
CA ARG A 440 37.05 3.23 -19.82
C ARG A 440 35.61 3.26 -20.34
N TRP A 441 35.13 4.46 -20.65
CA TRP A 441 33.81 4.68 -21.25
C TRP A 441 33.98 5.58 -22.48
N ARG A 442 33.56 5.11 -23.67
CA ARG A 442 33.75 5.82 -24.95
C ARG A 442 35.22 6.19 -25.19
N GLY A 443 36.10 5.21 -24.94
CA GLY A 443 37.54 5.37 -25.01
C GLY A 443 38.19 6.28 -23.96
N GLN A 444 37.43 6.89 -23.03
CA GLN A 444 37.96 7.84 -22.03
C GLN A 444 37.97 7.25 -20.61
N PRO A 445 39.01 7.52 -19.78
CA PRO A 445 39.01 7.12 -18.38
C PRO A 445 37.95 7.91 -17.60
N ARG A 446 37.13 7.20 -16.82
CA ARG A 446 36.08 7.75 -15.96
C ARG A 446 36.19 7.17 -14.56
N VAL A 447 35.88 7.98 -13.56
CA VAL A 447 35.77 7.51 -12.17
C VAL A 447 34.33 7.10 -11.89
N LEU A 448 34.12 5.93 -11.29
CA LEU A 448 32.81 5.47 -10.84
C LEU A 448 32.42 6.23 -9.57
N VAL A 449 31.40 7.07 -9.64
CA VAL A 449 30.95 7.88 -8.49
C VAL A 449 29.66 7.28 -7.92
N PRO A 450 29.66 6.77 -6.68
CA PRO A 450 28.47 6.17 -6.10
C PRO A 450 27.40 7.23 -5.81
N VAL A 451 26.15 6.88 -6.09
CA VAL A 451 24.96 7.64 -5.70
C VAL A 451 24.02 6.68 -4.98
N LEU A 452 24.14 6.66 -3.66
CA LEU A 452 23.43 5.71 -2.82
C LEU A 452 21.94 6.07 -2.70
N VAL A 453 21.09 5.08 -2.90
CA VAL A 453 19.65 5.14 -2.64
C VAL A 453 19.24 3.97 -1.76
N THR A 454 18.77 4.26 -0.53
CA THR A 454 18.55 3.22 0.48
C THR A 454 17.15 2.61 0.38
N GLY A 455 17.08 1.27 0.41
CA GLY A 455 15.82 0.52 0.53
C GLY A 455 14.90 0.60 -0.69
N LEU A 456 15.40 1.02 -1.86
CA LEU A 456 14.58 1.14 -3.06
C LEU A 456 14.25 -0.24 -3.64
N LYS A 457 12.98 -0.62 -3.50
CA LYS A 457 12.34 -1.61 -4.36
C LYS A 457 11.67 -0.91 -5.54
N LEU A 458 11.76 -1.49 -6.72
CA LEU A 458 11.29 -0.89 -7.98
C LEU A 458 9.79 -0.59 -7.98
N TRP A 459 8.97 -1.39 -7.28
CA TRP A 459 7.53 -1.09 -7.13
C TRP A 459 7.25 0.23 -6.40
N HIS A 460 8.19 0.75 -5.58
CA HIS A 460 8.05 2.07 -4.95
C HIS A 460 7.97 3.19 -5.98
N LEU A 461 8.55 3.02 -7.18
CA LEU A 461 8.62 4.05 -8.23
C LEU A 461 7.31 4.28 -8.98
N ARG A 462 6.25 3.51 -8.70
CA ARG A 462 4.95 3.68 -9.35
C ARG A 462 4.36 5.08 -9.13
N ASP A 463 3.50 5.48 -10.06
CA ASP A 463 2.78 6.75 -9.98
C ASP A 463 1.91 6.80 -8.71
N GLY A 464 1.89 7.96 -8.03
CA GLY A 464 1.13 8.17 -6.79
C GLY A 464 1.68 7.50 -5.53
N ALA A 465 2.77 6.73 -5.61
CA ALA A 465 3.44 6.18 -4.43
C ALA A 465 4.21 7.27 -3.65
N ASP A 466 4.17 7.15 -2.33
CA ASP A 466 4.70 8.07 -1.33
C ASP A 466 5.58 7.30 -0.33
N PHE A 467 6.70 6.75 -0.79
CA PHE A 467 7.65 6.07 0.10
C PHE A 467 8.96 6.85 0.14
N PHE A 468 9.58 6.94 1.32
CA PHE A 468 10.88 7.61 1.45
C PHE A 468 11.96 7.09 0.47
N PRO A 469 12.05 5.80 0.09
CA PRO A 469 13.04 5.35 -0.89
C PRO A 469 12.81 5.96 -2.28
N LYS A 470 11.55 6.23 -2.65
CA LYS A 470 11.24 6.96 -3.88
C LYS A 470 11.69 8.42 -3.79
N ALA A 471 11.43 9.09 -2.66
CA ALA A 471 11.92 10.45 -2.45
C ALA A 471 13.46 10.50 -2.48
N ASN A 472 14.13 9.49 -1.91
CA ASN A 472 15.58 9.36 -1.97
C ASN A 472 16.09 9.14 -3.40
N PHE A 473 15.44 8.27 -4.18
CA PHE A 473 15.72 8.09 -5.60
C PHE A 473 15.54 9.37 -6.41
N GLU A 474 14.46 10.13 -6.14
CA GLU A 474 14.18 11.39 -6.81
C GLU A 474 15.24 12.46 -6.45
N ALA A 475 15.64 12.55 -5.19
CA ALA A 475 16.72 13.44 -4.74
C ALA A 475 18.07 13.05 -5.33
N ALA A 476 18.37 11.75 -5.42
CA ALA A 476 19.56 11.21 -6.07
C ALA A 476 19.58 11.52 -7.57
N ALA A 477 18.49 11.29 -8.29
CA ALA A 477 18.40 11.67 -9.70
C ALA A 477 18.46 13.19 -9.88
N ALA A 478 17.94 13.96 -8.91
CA ALA A 478 17.96 15.42 -8.94
C ALA A 478 19.36 16.01 -8.79
N SER A 479 20.22 15.38 -7.97
CA SER A 479 21.57 15.85 -7.68
C SER A 479 22.56 15.69 -8.84
N LEU A 480 22.23 14.85 -9.83
CA LEU A 480 23.07 14.58 -11.00
C LEU A 480 22.97 15.69 -12.06
N PRO A 481 24.07 16.06 -12.75
CA PRO A 481 24.02 17.05 -13.81
C PRO A 481 23.25 16.53 -15.02
N ASP A 482 22.51 17.40 -15.70
CA ASP A 482 21.88 17.06 -16.98
C ASP A 482 22.92 16.54 -17.99
N GLY A 483 22.55 15.53 -18.78
CA GLY A 483 23.48 14.90 -19.71
C GLY A 483 24.42 13.86 -19.08
N ALA A 484 24.31 13.60 -17.78
CA ALA A 484 25.18 12.64 -17.08
C ALA A 484 25.11 11.22 -17.68
N ASP A 485 26.26 10.54 -17.64
CA ASP A 485 26.35 9.10 -17.83
C ASP A 485 26.06 8.41 -16.49
N VAL A 486 25.03 7.55 -16.44
CA VAL A 486 24.54 6.97 -15.19
C VAL A 486 24.25 5.49 -15.35
N VAL A 487 24.87 4.67 -14.52
CA VAL A 487 24.52 3.27 -14.29
C VAL A 487 23.43 3.23 -13.22
N PHE A 488 22.23 2.76 -13.56
CA PHE A 488 21.14 2.56 -12.62
C PHE A 488 21.04 1.07 -12.22
N ALA A 489 21.63 0.73 -11.07
CA ALA A 489 21.75 -0.62 -10.54
C ALA A 489 20.73 -0.86 -9.40
N PHE A 490 19.50 -1.21 -9.77
CA PHE A 490 18.40 -1.48 -8.84
C PHE A 490 17.68 -2.79 -9.17
N GLY A 491 16.99 -3.37 -8.18
CA GLY A 491 16.15 -4.56 -8.35
C GLY A 491 16.59 -5.79 -7.55
N GLU A 492 17.74 -5.73 -6.86
CA GLU A 492 18.19 -6.81 -5.97
C GLU A 492 17.16 -7.10 -4.88
N ILE A 493 16.72 -6.05 -4.18
CA ILE A 493 15.76 -6.17 -3.08
C ILE A 493 14.40 -6.74 -3.55
N ASP A 494 13.97 -6.41 -4.78
CA ASP A 494 12.76 -6.99 -5.38
C ASP A 494 12.91 -8.51 -5.58
N CYS A 495 14.08 -8.98 -6.01
CA CYS A 495 14.37 -10.39 -6.21
C CYS A 495 14.52 -11.17 -4.90
N ARG A 496 15.12 -10.55 -3.87
CA ARG A 496 15.36 -11.18 -2.57
C ARG A 496 14.09 -11.50 -1.80
N GLU A 497 13.17 -10.54 -1.73
CA GLU A 497 11.96 -10.64 -0.91
C GLU A 497 10.71 -9.99 -1.52
N GLY A 498 10.85 -8.99 -2.39
CA GLY A 498 9.71 -8.18 -2.85
C GLY A 498 8.70 -8.96 -3.70
N LEU A 499 9.18 -9.71 -4.68
CA LEU A 499 8.34 -10.38 -5.68
C LEU A 499 7.59 -11.59 -5.11
N LEU A 500 8.29 -12.48 -4.40
CA LEU A 500 7.70 -13.71 -3.85
C LEU A 500 6.59 -13.39 -2.84
N LEU A 501 6.85 -12.46 -1.91
CA LEU A 501 5.85 -12.03 -0.93
C LEU A 501 4.61 -11.41 -1.58
N ALA A 502 4.76 -10.73 -2.72
CA ALA A 502 3.64 -10.14 -3.44
C ALA A 502 2.76 -11.21 -4.13
N VAL A 503 3.37 -12.25 -4.68
CA VAL A 503 2.67 -13.42 -5.25
C VAL A 503 1.95 -14.19 -4.14
N GLU A 504 2.61 -14.46 -3.02
CA GLU A 504 2.01 -15.13 -1.85
C GLU A 504 0.79 -14.37 -1.31
N ARG A 505 0.81 -13.04 -1.38
CA ARG A 505 -0.30 -12.17 -0.98
C ARG A 505 -1.36 -11.99 -2.09
N ALA A 506 -1.32 -12.81 -3.14
CA ALA A 506 -2.23 -12.79 -4.28
C ALA A 506 -2.35 -11.40 -4.95
N ARG A 507 -1.29 -10.58 -4.88
CA ARG A 507 -1.25 -9.29 -5.59
C ARG A 507 -1.00 -9.48 -7.08
N TYR A 508 -0.33 -10.57 -7.43
CA TYR A 508 -0.08 -11.02 -8.79
C TYR A 508 -0.47 -12.49 -8.91
N ARG A 509 -0.89 -12.89 -10.11
CA ARG A 509 -1.26 -14.25 -10.46
C ARG A 509 -0.09 -15.21 -10.31
N ASP A 510 1.09 -14.78 -10.75
CA ASP A 510 2.30 -15.59 -10.79
C ASP A 510 3.56 -14.69 -10.74
N LEU A 511 4.73 -15.32 -10.60
CA LEU A 511 6.01 -14.62 -10.53
C LEU A 511 6.34 -13.87 -11.83
N ALA A 512 5.97 -14.41 -12.99
CA ALA A 512 6.24 -13.76 -14.27
C ALA A 512 5.50 -12.42 -14.39
N GLN A 513 4.21 -12.40 -14.04
CA GLN A 513 3.42 -11.16 -14.00
C GLN A 513 3.99 -10.15 -13.01
N ALA A 514 4.44 -10.61 -11.83
CA ALA A 514 5.06 -9.74 -10.84
C ALA A 514 6.34 -9.08 -11.39
N ILE A 515 7.23 -9.88 -12.00
CA ILE A 515 8.47 -9.42 -12.62
C ILE A 515 8.17 -8.41 -13.73
N ASP A 516 7.31 -8.76 -14.69
CA ASP A 516 7.00 -7.90 -15.84
C ASP A 516 6.42 -6.56 -15.39
N THR A 517 5.55 -6.56 -14.38
CA THR A 517 4.94 -5.34 -13.83
C THR A 517 5.99 -4.42 -13.21
N VAL A 518 6.88 -4.99 -12.38
CA VAL A 518 7.90 -4.23 -11.67
C VAL A 518 8.99 -3.70 -12.62
N VAL A 519 9.39 -4.51 -13.60
CA VAL A 519 10.31 -4.09 -14.67
C VAL A 519 9.69 -2.98 -15.51
N ASP A 520 8.41 -3.05 -15.87
CA ASP A 520 7.75 -1.99 -16.63
C ASP A 520 7.74 -0.65 -15.86
N ILE A 521 7.45 -0.67 -14.55
CA ILE A 521 7.53 0.52 -13.69
C ILE A 521 8.93 1.13 -13.75
N TYR A 522 9.97 0.30 -13.66
CA TYR A 522 11.35 0.75 -13.68
C TYR A 522 11.74 1.35 -15.03
N ILE A 523 11.45 0.66 -16.14
CA ILE A 523 11.78 1.12 -17.49
C ILE A 523 11.04 2.41 -17.84
N ARG A 524 9.75 2.55 -17.48
CA ARG A 524 9.03 3.82 -17.65
C ARG A 524 9.68 4.95 -16.87
N THR A 525 10.14 4.68 -15.65
CA THR A 525 10.82 5.67 -14.81
C THR A 525 12.14 6.13 -15.43
N LEU A 526 12.99 5.19 -15.84
CA LEU A 526 14.26 5.49 -16.50
C LEU A 526 14.08 6.25 -17.81
N ARG A 527 13.10 5.87 -18.65
CA ARG A 527 12.79 6.61 -19.89
C ARG A 527 12.35 8.05 -19.62
N ARG A 528 11.55 8.28 -18.57
CA ARG A 528 11.17 9.64 -18.16
C ARG A 528 12.39 10.45 -17.70
N LEU A 529 13.33 9.84 -16.97
CA LEU A 529 14.58 10.50 -16.57
C LEU A 529 15.48 10.80 -17.76
N ALA A 530 15.70 9.84 -18.66
CA ALA A 530 16.46 10.05 -19.89
C ALA A 530 15.89 11.21 -20.71
N ALA A 531 14.57 11.29 -20.87
CA ALA A 531 13.92 12.39 -21.60
C ALA A 531 14.04 13.75 -20.88
N ARG A 532 13.80 13.79 -19.55
CA ARG A 532 13.77 15.06 -18.80
C ARG A 532 15.15 15.62 -18.48
N ARG A 533 16.13 14.75 -18.21
CA ARG A 533 17.47 15.10 -17.74
C ARG A 533 18.55 14.84 -18.79
N ARG A 534 18.19 14.28 -19.95
CA ARG A 534 19.12 13.91 -21.03
C ARG A 534 20.20 12.93 -20.58
N PHE A 535 19.93 12.10 -19.56
CA PHE A 535 20.89 11.12 -19.07
C PHE A 535 21.18 10.05 -20.13
N ASN A 536 22.44 9.63 -20.21
CA ASN A 536 22.85 8.40 -20.89
C ASN A 536 22.74 7.26 -19.87
N ILE A 537 21.68 6.47 -19.97
CA ILE A 537 21.34 5.47 -18.95
C ILE A 537 21.87 4.09 -19.34
N LEU A 538 22.70 3.53 -18.47
CA LEU A 538 23.19 2.16 -18.51
C LEU A 538 22.48 1.33 -17.44
N VAL A 539 22.04 0.13 -17.79
CA VAL A 539 21.35 -0.79 -16.88
C VAL A 539 22.16 -2.08 -16.79
N PRO A 540 22.77 -2.39 -15.64
CA PRO A 540 23.44 -3.66 -15.42
C PRO A 540 22.44 -4.77 -15.05
N PRO A 541 22.85 -6.04 -15.09
CA PRO A 541 22.11 -7.10 -14.43
C PRO A 541 21.97 -6.84 -12.93
N VAL A 542 20.84 -7.28 -12.38
CA VAL A 542 20.66 -7.40 -10.94
C VAL A 542 21.69 -8.41 -10.42
N LEU A 543 22.46 -7.94 -9.45
CA LEU A 543 23.54 -8.67 -8.80
C LEU A 543 22.94 -9.63 -7.73
N PRO A 544 23.64 -10.73 -7.39
CA PRO A 544 22.97 -12.00 -7.11
C PRO A 544 22.46 -12.17 -5.68
N GLU A 545 21.33 -12.87 -5.62
CA GLU A 545 21.24 -14.15 -4.93
C GLU A 545 21.15 -15.22 -6.04
N THR A 546 21.85 -16.35 -5.97
CA THR A 546 21.86 -17.41 -7.00
C THR A 546 20.53 -18.18 -7.09
N ARG A 547 19.43 -17.45 -7.19
CA ARG A 547 18.05 -17.92 -7.16
C ARG A 547 17.46 -17.90 -8.56
N ALA A 548 16.53 -18.81 -8.82
CA ALA A 548 15.75 -18.86 -10.06
C ALA A 548 15.02 -17.53 -10.36
N VAL A 549 14.65 -16.78 -9.31
CA VAL A 549 14.01 -15.46 -9.43
C VAL A 549 14.92 -14.45 -10.13
N VAL A 550 16.21 -14.35 -9.75
CA VAL A 550 17.16 -13.38 -10.33
C VAL A 550 17.38 -13.67 -11.81
N LYS A 551 17.51 -14.94 -12.21
CA LYS A 551 17.65 -15.33 -13.63
C LYS A 551 16.44 -14.91 -14.45
N GLN A 552 15.22 -15.19 -13.95
CA GLN A 552 13.98 -14.77 -14.62
C GLN A 552 13.86 -13.24 -14.68
N PHE A 553 14.23 -12.55 -13.61
CA PHE A 553 14.20 -11.10 -13.52
C PHE A 553 15.17 -10.46 -14.51
N ASN A 554 16.44 -10.90 -14.55
CA ASN A 554 17.43 -10.38 -15.48
C ASN A 554 17.05 -10.65 -16.93
N ALA A 555 16.45 -11.80 -17.24
CA ALA A 555 15.94 -12.06 -18.58
C ALA A 555 14.81 -11.10 -18.98
N ALA A 556 13.88 -10.79 -18.07
CA ALA A 556 12.82 -9.82 -18.31
C ALA A 556 13.36 -8.38 -18.42
N LEU A 557 14.27 -7.99 -17.52
CA LEU A 557 14.91 -6.69 -17.51
C LEU A 557 15.70 -6.45 -18.79
N ARG A 558 16.56 -7.39 -19.19
CA ARG A 558 17.31 -7.34 -20.46
C ARG A 558 16.39 -7.09 -21.64
N ARG A 559 15.35 -7.92 -21.82
CA ARG A 559 14.38 -7.76 -22.92
C ARG A 559 13.72 -6.38 -22.90
N ALA A 560 13.43 -5.84 -21.72
CA ALA A 560 12.77 -4.55 -21.58
C ALA A 560 13.71 -3.37 -21.86
N VAL A 561 14.99 -3.46 -21.45
CA VAL A 561 16.04 -2.48 -21.77
C VAL A 561 16.35 -2.49 -23.27
N GLU A 562 16.51 -3.66 -23.88
CA GLU A 562 16.76 -3.80 -25.33
C GLU A 562 15.61 -3.20 -26.16
N ARG A 563 14.34 -3.41 -25.76
CA ARG A 563 13.18 -2.76 -26.40
C ARG A 563 13.15 -1.24 -26.21
N ALA A 564 13.82 -0.71 -25.20
CA ALA A 564 13.93 0.72 -24.94
C ALA A 564 15.17 1.35 -25.59
N SER A 565 16.01 0.58 -26.28
CA SER A 565 17.15 1.09 -27.04
C SER A 565 16.70 2.08 -28.15
N PRO A 566 17.48 3.14 -28.44
CA PRO A 566 18.77 3.50 -27.85
C PRO A 566 18.65 4.35 -26.57
N VAL A 567 17.44 4.54 -26.02
CA VAL A 567 17.23 5.41 -24.85
C VAL A 567 17.90 4.83 -23.59
N LEU A 568 17.88 3.50 -23.46
CA LEU A 568 18.55 2.76 -22.38
C LEU A 568 19.52 1.75 -23.01
N ALA A 569 20.65 1.49 -22.37
CA ALA A 569 21.60 0.47 -22.80
C ALA A 569 21.79 -0.62 -21.73
N TRP A 570 21.78 -1.87 -22.16
CA TRP A 570 22.03 -3.05 -21.31
C TRP A 570 23.54 -3.32 -21.20
N LEU A 571 24.04 -3.58 -20.00
CA LEU A 571 25.41 -4.03 -19.79
C LEU A 571 25.43 -5.57 -19.66
N ASP A 572 25.90 -6.25 -20.71
CA ASP A 572 25.79 -7.72 -20.80
C ASP A 572 26.98 -8.44 -20.13
N PHE A 573 26.91 -8.59 -18.80
CA PHE A 573 27.93 -9.33 -18.04
C PHE A 573 27.38 -10.32 -17.00
N PHE A 574 26.09 -10.70 -17.09
CA PHE A 574 25.45 -11.54 -16.07
C PHE A 574 26.04 -12.95 -15.98
N GLU A 575 26.26 -13.61 -17.12
CA GLU A 575 26.77 -14.98 -17.15
C GLU A 575 28.18 -15.06 -16.56
N GLN A 576 28.98 -14.00 -16.71
CA GLN A 576 30.34 -13.90 -16.16
C GLN A 576 30.35 -13.69 -14.64
N LEU A 577 29.22 -13.34 -14.03
CA LEU A 577 29.09 -13.26 -12.57
C LEU A 577 28.95 -14.65 -11.94
N LEU A 578 28.60 -15.67 -12.72
CA LEU A 578 28.25 -16.98 -12.20
C LEU A 578 29.34 -18.01 -12.48
N THR A 579 29.33 -19.09 -11.70
CA THR A 579 30.05 -20.32 -12.06
C THR A 579 29.55 -20.87 -13.41
N PRO A 580 30.32 -21.73 -14.11
CA PRO A 580 29.85 -22.38 -15.33
C PRO A 580 28.54 -23.18 -15.16
N ALA A 581 28.27 -23.69 -13.95
CA ALA A 581 27.01 -24.36 -13.61
C ALA A 581 25.85 -23.36 -13.36
N GLY A 582 26.15 -22.08 -13.17
CA GLY A 582 25.17 -21.03 -12.95
C GLY A 582 24.49 -21.08 -11.58
N ASP A 583 25.06 -21.82 -10.62
CA ASP A 583 24.47 -22.10 -9.30
C ASP A 583 25.12 -21.30 -8.16
N ALA A 584 26.28 -20.72 -8.41
CA ALA A 584 27.03 -19.90 -7.47
C ALA A 584 27.65 -18.68 -8.16
N LEU A 585 28.12 -17.73 -7.35
CA LEU A 585 28.97 -16.64 -7.80
C LEU A 585 30.33 -17.18 -8.29
N ALA A 586 30.88 -16.57 -9.34
CA ALA A 586 32.23 -16.89 -9.79
C ALA A 586 33.29 -16.53 -8.72
N ASP A 587 34.38 -17.29 -8.70
CA ASP A 587 35.44 -17.16 -7.71
C ASP A 587 35.99 -15.72 -7.62
N GLY A 588 36.13 -15.24 -6.39
CA GLY A 588 36.63 -13.89 -6.09
C GLY A 588 35.60 -12.77 -6.21
N LEU A 589 34.37 -13.05 -6.67
CA LEU A 589 33.32 -12.03 -6.79
C LEU A 589 32.44 -11.86 -5.54
N ALA A 590 32.50 -12.76 -4.57
CA ALA A 590 31.77 -12.63 -3.30
C ALA A 590 32.51 -11.72 -2.31
N LEU A 591 31.80 -10.81 -1.63
CA LEU A 591 32.36 -9.97 -0.55
C LEU A 591 32.00 -10.50 0.84
N ASP A 592 30.71 -10.54 1.17
CA ASP A 592 30.18 -10.82 2.51
C ASP A 592 28.94 -11.74 2.48
N GLY A 593 28.75 -12.48 1.37
CA GLY A 593 27.60 -13.34 1.14
C GLY A 593 26.35 -12.63 0.59
N THR A 594 26.34 -11.29 0.57
CA THR A 594 25.26 -10.49 -0.04
C THR A 594 25.79 -9.59 -1.17
N HIS A 595 26.94 -8.95 -0.96
CA HIS A 595 27.51 -7.97 -1.87
C HIS A 595 28.60 -8.54 -2.77
N LEU A 596 28.85 -7.85 -3.89
CA LEU A 596 29.95 -8.17 -4.79
C LEU A 596 31.26 -7.55 -4.34
N ASN A 597 32.34 -8.30 -4.53
CA ASN A 597 33.70 -7.79 -4.41
C ASN A 597 34.00 -6.80 -5.55
N PRO A 598 34.72 -5.68 -5.30
CA PRO A 598 35.12 -4.71 -6.32
C PRO A 598 35.79 -5.30 -7.58
N GLN A 599 36.32 -6.52 -7.52
CA GLN A 599 36.84 -7.25 -8.67
C GLN A 599 35.85 -7.36 -9.84
N TYR A 600 34.53 -7.31 -9.60
CA TYR A 600 33.53 -7.36 -10.67
C TYR A 600 33.56 -6.13 -11.60
N VAL A 601 34.22 -5.02 -11.20
CA VAL A 601 34.36 -3.81 -12.04
C VAL A 601 34.98 -4.12 -13.39
N ARG A 602 35.87 -5.13 -13.49
CA ARG A 602 36.44 -5.58 -14.78
C ARG A 602 35.37 -6.07 -15.77
N LEU A 603 34.32 -6.71 -15.25
CA LEU A 603 33.20 -7.23 -16.05
C LEU A 603 32.27 -6.10 -16.46
N LEU A 604 32.03 -5.14 -15.55
CA LEU A 604 31.30 -3.92 -15.85
C LEU A 604 32.00 -3.14 -16.97
N GLU A 605 33.31 -2.91 -16.86
CA GLU A 605 34.11 -2.21 -17.88
C GLU A 605 34.06 -2.93 -19.23
N ALA A 606 34.22 -4.26 -19.25
CA ALA A 606 34.15 -5.05 -20.48
C ALA A 606 32.79 -4.96 -21.20
N ALA A 607 31.71 -4.68 -20.45
CA ALA A 607 30.37 -4.51 -20.98
C ALA A 607 30.03 -3.07 -21.36
N LEU A 608 30.89 -2.09 -21.03
CA LEU A 608 30.69 -0.71 -21.46
C LEU A 608 30.89 -0.62 -22.98
N PRO A 609 29.96 0.01 -23.72
CA PRO A 609 30.19 0.34 -25.12
C PRO A 609 31.51 1.10 -25.32
N ALA A 610 32.25 0.69 -26.37
CA ALA A 610 33.59 1.16 -26.69
C ALA A 610 33.68 2.69 -26.89
#